data_AF-A0A5B7ZPN5-F1
#
_entry.id   AF-A0A5B7ZPN5-F1
#
_cell.length_a   1.000
_cell.length_b   1.000
_cell.length_c   1.000
_cell.angle_alpha   90.00
_cell.angle_beta   90.00
_cell.angle_gamma   90.00
#
_symmetry.space_group_name_H-M   'P 1'
#
loop_
_entity.id
_entity.type
_entity.pdbx_description
1 polymer ?
#
loop_
_entity_poly.entity_id
_entity_poly.type
_entity_poly.pdbx_seq_one_letter_code
_entity_poly.pdbx_strand_id
1 'polypeptide(L)'
;MPIYAFVCDACGHSFDRLQKLSDADPGECPSCGAQGSVRRQLTAPQFRLSGGGWYETDFKKDGDKKRNLASGEGGEGAKPAAESKPESKPEAKPVAASKPAEPAR
;
A
#
# COMPACT_ATOMS: atom_id res chain seq x y z
N MET A 1 -10.94 -5.87 18.66
CA MET A 1 -12.08 -5.28 17.90
C MET A 1 -11.58 -4.91 16.52
N PRO A 2 -12.41 -4.94 15.46
CA PRO A 2 -12.04 -4.43 14.15
C PRO A 2 -11.56 -2.98 14.20
N ILE A 3 -10.73 -2.62 13.22
CA ILE A 3 -10.44 -1.23 12.85
C ILE A 3 -11.24 -0.96 11.57
N TYR A 4 -11.94 0.16 11.52
CA TYR A 4 -12.58 0.65 10.30
C TYR A 4 -12.01 2.01 9.91
N ALA A 5 -11.70 2.16 8.63
CA ALA A 5 -11.38 3.43 8.01
C ALA A 5 -12.67 4.22 7.72
N PHE A 6 -12.60 5.52 7.90
CA PHE A 6 -13.66 6.48 7.64
C PHE A 6 -13.12 7.66 6.84
N VAL A 7 -13.99 8.29 6.04
CA VAL A 7 -13.70 9.55 5.36
C VAL A 7 -14.84 10.53 5.61
N CYS A 8 -14.50 11.80 5.82
CA CYS A 8 -15.46 12.89 5.85
C CYS A 8 -15.60 13.53 4.46
N ASP A 9 -16.78 13.45 3.86
CA ASP A 9 -17.04 14.01 2.53
C ASP A 9 -17.06 15.57 2.54
N ALA A 10 -17.17 16.21 3.72
CA ALA A 10 -17.19 17.67 3.85
C ALA A 10 -15.79 18.32 3.92
N CYS A 11 -14.73 17.57 4.28
CA CYS A 11 -13.36 18.11 4.37
C CYS A 11 -12.28 17.18 3.79
N GLY A 12 -12.64 15.99 3.31
CA GLY A 12 -11.70 14.99 2.78
C GLY A 12 -10.86 14.25 3.83
N HIS A 13 -11.03 14.55 5.13
CA HIS A 13 -10.24 13.93 6.18
C HIS A 13 -10.56 12.43 6.34
N SER A 14 -9.54 11.58 6.13
CA SER A 14 -9.59 10.13 6.35
C SER A 14 -8.99 9.75 7.70
N PHE A 15 -9.66 8.89 8.47
CA PHE A 15 -9.20 8.46 9.80
C PHE A 15 -9.64 7.02 10.12
N ASP A 16 -8.88 6.34 10.98
CA ASP A 16 -9.18 4.98 11.46
C ASP A 16 -9.76 4.98 12.87
N ARG A 17 -10.68 4.05 13.17
CA ARG A 17 -11.28 3.88 14.50
C ARG A 17 -11.44 2.40 14.86
N LEU A 18 -11.10 2.03 16.10
CA LEU A 18 -11.53 0.75 16.68
C LEU A 18 -13.02 0.80 17.00
N GLN A 19 -13.80 -0.11 16.42
CA GLN A 19 -15.26 -0.14 16.57
C GLN A 19 -15.78 -1.58 16.44
N LYS A 20 -16.86 -1.94 17.15
CA LYS A 20 -17.49 -3.26 16.98
C LYS A 20 -18.36 -3.27 15.71
N LEU A 21 -18.59 -4.46 15.16
CA LEU A 21 -19.44 -4.64 13.97
C LEU A 21 -20.89 -4.16 14.19
N SER A 22 -21.36 -4.17 15.44
CA SER A 22 -22.72 -3.76 15.85
C SER A 22 -22.82 -2.30 16.35
N ASP A 23 -21.70 -1.58 16.46
CA ASP A 23 -21.73 -0.18 16.89
C ASP A 23 -22.02 0.71 15.68
N ALA A 24 -22.87 1.72 15.83
CA ALA A 24 -23.19 2.68 14.76
C ALA A 24 -21.96 3.51 14.33
N ASP A 25 -21.87 3.81 13.03
CA ASP A 25 -20.80 4.64 12.46
C ASP A 25 -20.77 6.05 13.08
N PRO A 26 -19.57 6.68 13.20
CA PRO A 26 -19.39 7.96 13.90
C PRO A 26 -20.13 9.10 13.18
N GLY A 27 -21.03 9.77 13.89
CA GLY A 27 -21.85 10.85 13.33
C GLY A 27 -21.16 12.20 13.16
N GLU A 28 -19.90 12.36 13.55
CA GLU A 28 -19.15 13.63 13.56
C GLU A 28 -17.69 13.43 13.09
N CYS A 29 -17.16 14.36 12.30
CA CYS A 29 -15.76 14.33 11.86
C CYS A 29 -14.80 14.94 12.91
N PRO A 30 -13.78 14.21 13.38
CA PRO A 30 -12.83 14.69 14.40
C PRO A 30 -11.92 15.84 13.93
N SER A 31 -11.88 16.14 12.62
CA SER A 31 -11.05 17.23 12.05
C SER A 31 -11.81 18.54 11.79
N CYS A 32 -13.14 18.53 11.76
CA CYS A 32 -13.92 19.73 11.41
C CYS A 32 -15.29 19.86 12.10
N GLY A 33 -15.70 18.91 12.93
CA GLY A 33 -17.00 18.94 13.63
C GLY A 33 -18.23 18.74 12.72
N ALA A 34 -18.05 18.49 11.42
CA ALA A 34 -19.16 18.35 10.48
C ALA A 34 -19.97 17.07 10.75
N GLN A 35 -21.23 17.23 11.14
CA GLN A 35 -22.15 16.14 11.48
C GLN A 35 -22.74 15.48 10.22
N GLY A 36 -23.03 14.17 10.31
CA GLY A 36 -23.66 13.38 9.23
C GLY A 36 -22.84 13.23 7.94
N SER A 37 -21.63 13.79 7.89
CA SER A 37 -20.77 13.87 6.70
C SER A 37 -19.65 12.81 6.67
N VAL A 38 -19.67 11.87 7.62
CA VAL A 38 -18.66 10.81 7.76
C VAL A 38 -19.24 9.49 7.28
N ARG A 39 -18.51 8.81 6.40
CA ARG A 39 -18.88 7.50 5.88
C ARG A 39 -17.72 6.51 5.95
N ARG A 40 -18.05 5.22 6.04
CA ARG A 40 -17.04 4.16 6.13
C ARG A 40 -16.32 3.97 4.80
N GLN A 41 -14.99 3.95 4.83
CA GLN A 41 -14.13 3.83 3.67
C GLN A 41 -13.79 2.35 3.45
N LEU A 42 -14.34 1.77 2.39
CA LEU A 42 -13.93 0.45 1.91
C LEU A 42 -12.62 0.60 1.11
N THR A 43 -11.53 0.06 1.65
CA THR A 43 -10.27 -0.13 0.93
C THR A 43 -10.26 -1.50 0.22
N ALA A 44 -9.39 -1.68 -0.76
CA ALA A 44 -9.21 -2.96 -1.45
C ALA A 44 -8.11 -3.79 -0.76
N PRO A 45 -8.43 -4.82 0.04
CA PRO A 45 -7.42 -5.64 0.70
C PRO A 45 -6.74 -6.58 -0.31
N GLN A 46 -5.41 -6.70 -0.22
CA GLN A 46 -4.71 -7.79 -0.90
C GLN A 46 -4.87 -9.07 -0.06
N PHE A 47 -5.64 -10.04 -0.57
CA PHE A 47 -5.74 -11.37 0.02
C PHE A 47 -5.01 -12.41 -0.86
N ARG A 48 -4.43 -13.42 -0.22
CA ARG A 48 -3.85 -14.60 -0.88
C ARG A 48 -4.48 -15.85 -0.28
N LEU A 49 -4.89 -16.78 -1.13
CA LEU A 49 -5.48 -18.05 -0.72
C LEU A 49 -4.42 -19.14 -0.86
N SER A 50 -4.04 -19.75 0.27
CA SER A 50 -3.08 -20.86 0.31
C SER A 50 -3.82 -22.20 0.26
N GLY A 51 -3.42 -23.08 -0.65
CA GLY A 51 -3.97 -24.43 -0.81
C GLY A 51 -4.60 -24.67 -2.18
N GLY A 52 -4.70 -25.95 -2.57
CA GLY A 52 -5.21 -26.39 -3.87
C GLY A 52 -6.74 -26.35 -4.01
N GLY A 53 -7.36 -25.23 -3.68
CA GLY A 53 -8.82 -25.05 -3.82
C GLY A 53 -9.28 -24.89 -5.28
N TRP A 54 -10.60 -24.76 -5.49
CA TRP A 54 -11.25 -24.69 -6.81
C TRP A 54 -10.61 -23.71 -7.81
N TYR A 55 -10.20 -22.52 -7.36
CA TYR A 55 -9.49 -21.53 -8.18
C TYR A 55 -8.08 -21.97 -8.67
N GLU A 56 -7.47 -22.99 -8.04
CA GLU A 56 -6.24 -23.61 -8.54
C GLU A 56 -6.49 -24.78 -9.50
N THR A 57 -7.60 -25.51 -9.33
CA THR A 57 -7.81 -26.82 -9.95
C THR A 57 -8.75 -26.80 -11.14
N ASP A 58 -9.71 -25.87 -11.19
CA ASP A 58 -10.84 -25.89 -12.13
C ASP A 58 -10.70 -24.84 -13.25
N PHE A 59 -10.05 -23.70 -12.94
CA PHE A 59 -9.83 -22.59 -13.88
C PHE A 59 -8.55 -22.70 -14.72
N LYS A 60 -7.73 -23.72 -14.48
CA LYS A 60 -6.43 -23.89 -15.14
C LYS A 60 -6.48 -25.08 -16.07
N LYS A 61 -6.11 -24.88 -17.34
CA LYS A 61 -6.08 -25.96 -18.33
C LYS A 61 -4.87 -26.88 -18.06
N ASP A 62 -4.98 -28.12 -18.52
CA ASP A 62 -3.89 -29.10 -18.45
C ASP A 62 -2.60 -28.55 -19.09
N GLY A 63 -1.63 -28.21 -18.24
CA GLY A 63 -0.36 -27.58 -18.62
C GLY A 63 -0.04 -26.27 -17.88
N ASP A 64 -1.02 -25.59 -17.29
CA ASP A 64 -0.82 -24.31 -16.59
C ASP A 64 -0.12 -24.46 -15.22
N LYS A 65 1.20 -24.70 -15.27
CA LYS A 65 2.08 -24.89 -14.09
C LYS A 65 2.21 -23.68 -13.16
N LYS A 66 1.56 -22.55 -13.45
CA LYS A 66 1.49 -21.37 -12.56
C LYS A 66 0.52 -21.61 -11.40
N ARG A 67 0.86 -22.57 -10.52
CA ARG A 67 0.32 -22.70 -9.16
C ARG A 67 0.74 -21.49 -8.31
N ASN A 68 0.08 -21.25 -7.19
CA ASN A 68 0.44 -20.15 -6.29
C ASN A 68 1.88 -20.32 -5.78
N LEU A 69 2.74 -19.33 -6.04
CA LEU A 69 4.15 -19.31 -5.62
C LEU A 69 4.28 -18.99 -4.12
N ALA A 70 3.71 -19.87 -3.29
CA ALA A 70 3.80 -19.84 -1.83
C ALA A 70 4.97 -20.68 -1.28
N SER A 71 5.59 -21.50 -2.13
CA SER A 71 6.92 -22.09 -1.90
C SER A 71 7.93 -21.27 -2.69
N GLY A 72 8.91 -20.68 -2.00
CA GLY A 72 9.80 -19.69 -2.58
C GLY A 72 11.15 -20.25 -3.03
N GLU A 73 11.40 -20.24 -4.34
CA GLU A 73 12.72 -20.24 -4.99
C GLU A 73 12.54 -19.68 -6.40
N GLY A 74 13.45 -18.81 -6.87
CA GLY A 74 13.37 -18.18 -8.20
C GLY A 74 12.26 -17.12 -8.35
N GLY A 75 12.54 -15.81 -8.35
CA GLY A 75 13.85 -15.15 -8.37
C GLY A 75 14.33 -14.73 -9.77
N GLU A 76 13.51 -14.84 -10.81
CA GLU A 76 13.85 -14.35 -12.15
C GLU A 76 12.86 -13.28 -12.63
N GLY A 77 13.34 -12.04 -12.73
CA GLY A 77 12.53 -10.89 -13.15
C GLY A 77 12.38 -10.84 -14.66
N ALA A 78 11.13 -10.76 -15.15
CA ALA A 78 10.84 -10.52 -16.56
C ALA A 78 11.38 -9.14 -16.99
N LYS A 79 12.57 -9.11 -17.59
CA LYS A 79 13.25 -7.91 -18.07
C LYS A 79 12.61 -7.40 -19.38
N PRO A 80 11.99 -6.21 -19.41
CA PRO A 80 11.70 -5.53 -20.67
C PRO A 80 13.02 -5.05 -21.29
N ALA A 81 13.12 -5.10 -22.62
CA ALA A 81 14.25 -4.49 -23.32
C ALA A 81 14.05 -2.96 -23.40
N ALA A 82 15.09 -2.21 -23.04
CA ALA A 82 15.24 -0.79 -23.35
C ALA A 82 16.73 -0.52 -23.56
N GLU A 83 17.06 0.22 -24.61
CA GLU A 83 18.44 0.47 -25.04
C GLU A 83 19.06 1.65 -24.28
N SER A 84 20.30 1.49 -23.82
CA SER A 84 21.28 2.59 -23.68
C SER A 84 22.68 2.06 -23.28
N LYS A 85 23.67 2.33 -24.11
CA LYS A 85 25.11 2.37 -23.80
C LYS A 85 25.54 3.82 -24.17
N PRO A 86 26.32 4.57 -23.36
CA PRO A 86 27.56 4.06 -22.76
C PRO A 86 27.79 4.28 -21.26
N GLU A 87 28.76 3.52 -20.77
CA GLU A 87 29.41 3.64 -19.46
C GLU A 87 30.40 4.81 -19.39
N SER A 88 30.87 5.08 -18.17
CA SER A 88 32.19 5.67 -17.81
C SER A 88 32.27 7.18 -17.52
N LYS A 89 32.28 7.56 -16.23
CA LYS A 89 33.52 7.71 -15.42
C LYS A 89 33.27 8.64 -14.21
N PRO A 90 33.50 8.22 -12.95
CA PRO A 90 33.42 9.10 -11.78
C PRO A 90 34.80 9.61 -11.32
N GLU A 91 35.05 10.93 -11.35
CA GLU A 91 36.28 11.55 -10.79
C GLU A 91 36.01 12.83 -9.97
N ALA A 92 35.94 12.63 -8.65
CA ALA A 92 36.45 13.44 -7.53
C ALA A 92 36.66 14.99 -7.60
N LYS A 93 36.02 15.68 -6.63
CA LYS A 93 36.46 16.91 -5.88
C LYS A 93 36.47 18.24 -6.65
N PRO A 94 36.54 19.47 -6.04
CA PRO A 94 36.49 19.90 -4.60
C PRO A 94 35.10 19.79 -3.88
N VAL A 95 34.50 20.69 -3.07
CA VAL A 95 34.68 22.15 -2.77
C VAL A 95 34.23 22.51 -1.31
N ALA A 96 34.09 23.80 -0.98
CA ALA A 96 33.69 24.45 0.28
C ALA A 96 32.15 24.51 0.50
N ALA A 97 31.62 24.23 1.71
CA ALA A 97 31.28 25.17 2.81
C ALA A 97 29.93 25.94 2.61
N SER A 98 29.08 26.18 3.63
CA SER A 98 29.33 26.24 5.08
C SER A 98 28.17 25.70 5.96
N LYS A 99 28.51 25.26 7.18
CA LYS A 99 27.64 25.31 8.40
C LYS A 99 27.85 26.68 9.09
N PRO A 100 27.01 27.18 10.03
CA PRO A 100 26.12 26.49 10.98
C PRO A 100 24.65 26.45 10.45
N ALA A 101 23.52 26.46 11.18
CA ALA A 101 23.25 26.71 12.60
C ALA A 101 21.93 26.09 13.12
N GLU A 102 21.68 26.30 14.40
CA GLU A 102 20.45 26.09 15.17
C GLU A 102 20.10 27.43 15.87
N PRO A 103 18.87 27.64 16.37
CA PRO A 103 18.75 27.58 17.83
C PRO A 103 17.43 27.00 18.35
N ALA A 104 17.49 26.32 19.49
CA ALA A 104 16.32 25.93 20.29
C ALA A 104 15.68 27.11 21.03
N ARG A 105 14.37 27.01 21.31
CA ARG A 105 13.69 27.66 22.45
C ARG A 105 12.40 26.92 22.81
#